data_AF-A0A843YAD6-F1
#
_entry.id   AF-A0A843YAD6-F1
#
_cell.length_a   1.000
_cell.length_b   1.000
_cell.length_c   1.000
_cell.angle_alpha   90.00
_cell.angle_beta   90.00
_cell.angle_gamma   90.00
#
_symmetry.space_group_name_H-M   'P 1'
#
loop_
_entity.id
_entity.type
_entity.pdbx_description
1 polymer ?
#
loop_
_entity_poly.entity_id
_entity_poly.type
_entity_poly.pdbx_seq_one_letter_code
_entity_poly.pdbx_strand_id
1 'polypeptide(L)'
;MLKRLFFLTLGGLLSAPQAHAHSYDEGLLAQIETGGMVVFTAPETLLPLLALGVLLSLWQPCGMTQGWPMFLAGQAAGIPAAVLLGDASVTVLLATGLTVAVLAALLPRHHTAVALLATFALGGLAVAVALDGHGIWELPPAFLLGVVVAINLTTAGAAVIAGVALSLSTAFWMRVVWRVAASWLAATMTLILAFTVTPG
;
A
#
# COMPACT_ATOMS: atom_id res chain seq x y z
N MET A 1 24.11 -20.06 36.56
CA MET A 1 24.51 -19.58 35.21
C MET A 1 23.39 -19.59 34.18
N LEU A 2 22.41 -20.49 34.24
CA LEU A 2 21.33 -20.60 33.24
C LEU A 2 20.31 -19.43 33.21
N LYS A 3 20.08 -18.73 34.34
CA LYS A 3 19.13 -17.59 34.39
C LYS A 3 19.63 -16.31 33.72
N ARG A 4 20.95 -16.16 33.48
CA ARG A 4 21.52 -14.98 32.82
C ARG A 4 21.48 -15.05 31.29
N LEU A 5 21.43 -16.25 30.71
CA LEU A 5 21.29 -16.41 29.25
C LEU A 5 19.89 -16.08 28.74
N PHE A 6 18.83 -16.35 29.51
CA PHE A 6 17.45 -16.09 29.09
C PHE A 6 17.13 -14.59 28.95
N PHE A 7 17.77 -13.74 29.76
CA PHE A 7 17.62 -12.28 29.65
C PHE A 7 18.40 -11.67 28.48
N LEU A 8 19.47 -12.32 28.02
CA LEU A 8 20.26 -11.84 26.88
C LEU A 8 19.58 -12.12 25.54
N THR A 9 18.82 -13.20 25.41
CA THR A 9 18.03 -13.48 24.20
C THR A 9 16.75 -12.63 24.10
N LEU A 10 16.19 -12.16 25.23
CA LEU A 10 15.03 -11.27 25.23
C LEU A 10 15.42 -9.79 24.99
N GLY A 11 16.61 -9.37 25.45
CA GLY A 11 17.13 -8.01 25.22
C GLY A 11 17.58 -7.74 23.78
N GLY A 12 18.00 -8.78 23.04
CA GLY A 12 18.40 -8.67 21.64
C GLY A 12 17.24 -8.45 20.67
N LEU A 13 16.03 -8.89 21.01
CA LEU A 13 14.82 -8.66 20.21
C LEU A 13 14.24 -7.24 20.34
N LEU A 14 14.72 -6.45 21.31
CA LEU A 14 14.30 -5.06 21.53
C LEU A 14 15.35 -4.04 21.10
N SER A 15 16.47 -4.50 20.54
CA SER A 15 17.55 -3.64 20.07
C SER A 15 17.48 -3.53 18.55
N ALA A 16 16.43 -2.87 18.05
CA ALA A 16 16.40 -2.45 16.65
C ALA A 16 17.62 -1.53 16.39
N PRO A 17 18.30 -1.66 15.25
CA PRO A 17 19.38 -0.75 14.89
C PRO A 17 18.81 0.68 14.84
N GLN A 18 19.53 1.64 15.41
CA GLN A 18 19.18 3.06 15.33
C GLN A 18 19.21 3.51 13.87
N ALA A 19 18.07 3.37 13.18
CA ALA A 19 17.76 4.16 12.02
C ALA A 19 17.80 5.64 12.45
N HIS A 20 18.36 6.51 11.62
CA HIS A 20 18.46 7.95 11.88
C HIS A 20 17.08 8.54 12.17
N ALA A 21 16.71 8.62 13.46
CA ALA A 21 15.45 9.16 13.91
C ALA A 21 15.40 10.66 13.58
N HIS A 22 14.61 11.03 12.58
CA HIS A 22 14.12 12.40 12.47
C HIS A 22 13.34 12.67 13.75
N SER A 23 13.79 13.66 14.53
CA SER A 23 13.20 13.98 15.82
C SER A 23 11.75 14.43 15.63
N TYR A 24 10.79 13.60 16.04
CA TYR A 24 9.34 13.87 16.00
C TYR A 24 8.87 14.95 17.00
N ASP A 25 9.76 15.86 17.42
CA ASP A 25 9.44 17.06 18.22
C ASP A 25 8.78 18.18 17.38
N GLU A 26 8.49 17.89 16.12
CA GLU A 26 7.84 18.81 15.20
C GLU A 26 6.33 18.90 15.46
N GLY A 27 5.74 20.04 15.11
CA GLY A 27 4.32 20.30 15.30
C GLY A 27 3.41 19.31 14.57
N LEU A 28 2.13 19.24 14.97
CA LEU A 28 1.14 18.28 14.44
C LEU A 28 1.09 18.21 12.90
N LEU A 29 1.21 19.35 12.21
CA LEU A 29 1.20 19.39 10.74
C LEU A 29 2.41 18.69 10.12
N ALA A 30 3.60 18.88 10.70
CA ALA A 30 4.83 18.28 10.19
C ALA A 30 4.83 16.75 10.37
N GLN A 31 4.23 16.25 11.46
CA GLN A 31 4.06 14.80 11.66
C GLN A 31 3.12 14.19 10.61
N ILE A 32 2.01 14.87 10.31
CA ILE A 32 1.08 14.45 9.25
C ILE A 32 1.77 14.48 7.88
N GLU A 33 2.51 15.54 7.59
CA GLU A 33 3.27 15.68 6.34
C GLU A 33 4.29 14.54 6.20
N THR A 34 5.07 14.28 7.25
CA THR A 34 6.07 13.20 7.28
C THR A 34 5.43 11.85 6.99
N GLY A 35 4.32 11.53 7.67
CA GLY A 35 3.59 10.29 7.43
C GLY A 35 3.05 10.17 6.01
N GLY A 36 2.56 11.27 5.44
CA GLY A 36 2.12 11.29 4.04
C GLY A 36 3.27 11.11 3.05
N MET A 37 4.43 11.71 3.34
CA MET A 37 5.60 11.64 2.49
C MET A 37 6.16 10.23 2.37
N VAL A 38 6.11 9.43 3.44
CA VAL A 38 6.49 7.99 3.39
C VAL A 38 5.75 7.25 2.27
N VAL A 39 4.48 7.59 2.04
CA VAL A 39 3.68 6.99 0.96
C VAL A 39 4.04 7.60 -0.39
N PHE A 40 4.19 8.93 -0.49
CA PHE A 40 4.43 9.62 -1.76
C PHE A 40 5.85 9.49 -2.31
N THR A 41 6.84 9.15 -1.49
CA THR A 41 8.22 8.97 -1.94
C THR A 41 8.58 7.51 -2.19
N ALA A 42 7.73 6.57 -1.75
CA ALA A 42 7.95 5.13 -1.91
C ALA A 42 7.23 4.59 -3.16
N PRO A 43 7.93 4.42 -4.32
CA PRO A 43 7.32 3.89 -5.53
C PRO A 43 6.71 2.49 -5.31
N GLU A 44 7.29 1.69 -4.43
CA GLU A 44 6.81 0.38 -4.01
C GLU A 44 5.43 0.41 -3.34
N THR A 45 5.04 1.54 -2.75
CA THR A 45 3.71 1.76 -2.18
C THR A 45 2.79 2.44 -3.18
N LEU A 46 3.28 3.46 -3.90
CA LEU A 46 2.50 4.19 -4.88
C LEU A 46 1.96 3.30 -5.99
N LEU A 47 2.81 2.49 -6.63
CA LEU A 47 2.43 1.73 -7.82
C LEU A 47 1.30 0.71 -7.54
N PRO A 48 1.33 -0.09 -6.45
CA PRO A 48 0.20 -0.93 -6.06
C PRO A 48 -1.09 -0.15 -5.81
N LEU A 49 -1.02 1.01 -5.15
CA LEU A 49 -2.21 1.82 -4.85
C LEU A 49 -2.82 2.45 -6.12
N LEU A 50 -1.98 2.90 -7.05
CA LEU A 50 -2.41 3.35 -8.37
C LEU A 50 -3.09 2.20 -9.14
N ALA A 51 -2.50 1.01 -9.12
CA ALA A 51 -3.07 -0.17 -9.76
C ALA A 51 -4.44 -0.54 -9.17
N LEU A 52 -4.60 -0.45 -7.85
CA LEU A 52 -5.88 -0.64 -7.18
C LEU A 52 -6.91 0.39 -7.64
N GLY A 53 -6.55 1.68 -7.70
CA GLY A 53 -7.45 2.72 -8.18
C GLY A 53 -7.94 2.46 -9.61
N VAL A 54 -7.05 2.03 -10.50
CA VAL A 54 -7.41 1.63 -11.87
C VAL A 54 -8.33 0.40 -11.88
N LEU A 55 -8.02 -0.64 -11.10
CA LEU A 55 -8.86 -1.84 -10.98
C LEU A 55 -10.28 -1.47 -10.54
N LEU A 56 -10.41 -0.63 -9.50
CA LEU A 56 -11.70 -0.24 -8.94
C LEU A 56 -12.57 0.53 -9.94
N SER A 57 -11.97 1.39 -10.76
CA SER A 57 -12.67 2.12 -11.81
C SER A 57 -13.04 1.25 -13.01
N LEU A 58 -12.24 0.23 -13.33
CA LEU A 58 -12.57 -0.75 -14.37
C LEU A 58 -13.64 -1.75 -13.92
N TRP A 59 -13.69 -2.08 -12.62
CA TRP A 59 -14.65 -3.01 -12.04
C TRP A 59 -16.09 -2.53 -12.19
N GLN A 60 -16.40 -1.32 -11.70
CA GLN A 60 -17.75 -0.77 -11.79
C GLN A 60 -17.76 0.75 -11.57
N PRO A 61 -18.83 1.44 -12.02
CA PRO A 61 -19.06 2.82 -11.64
C PRO A 61 -19.04 2.97 -10.12
N CYS A 62 -18.32 3.97 -9.62
CA CYS A 62 -18.14 4.22 -8.18
C CYS A 62 -17.53 3.04 -7.40
N GLY A 63 -16.72 2.19 -8.04
CA GLY A 63 -16.06 1.05 -7.40
C GLY A 63 -15.24 1.43 -6.16
N MET A 64 -14.62 2.62 -6.15
CA MET A 64 -13.92 3.15 -4.98
C MET A 64 -14.84 3.31 -3.77
N THR A 65 -16.02 3.92 -3.94
CA THR A 65 -16.98 4.12 -2.84
C THR A 65 -17.44 2.79 -2.24
N GLN A 66 -17.65 1.77 -3.09
CA GLN A 66 -18.05 0.44 -2.61
C GLN A 66 -16.90 -0.34 -1.96
N GLY A 67 -15.67 -0.18 -2.45
CA GLY A 67 -14.48 -0.80 -1.87
C GLY A 67 -14.00 -0.11 -0.58
N TRP A 68 -14.35 1.16 -0.37
CA TRP A 68 -13.79 1.99 0.70
C TRP A 68 -13.95 1.40 2.10
N PRO A 69 -15.11 0.86 2.54
CA PRO A 69 -15.21 0.23 3.85
C PRO A 69 -14.20 -0.90 4.04
N MET A 70 -14.00 -1.70 2.99
CA MET A 70 -13.02 -2.79 3.00
C MET A 70 -11.58 -2.28 2.95
N PHE A 71 -11.34 -1.15 2.29
CA PHE A 71 -10.04 -0.49 2.25
C PHE A 71 -9.63 0.01 3.64
N LEU A 72 -10.55 0.65 4.36
CA LEU A 72 -10.32 1.13 5.73
C LEU A 72 -10.16 -0.04 6.70
N ALA A 73 -10.98 -1.10 6.55
CA ALA A 73 -10.81 -2.32 7.33
C ALA A 73 -9.43 -2.95 7.10
N GLY A 74 -8.97 -2.96 5.85
CA GLY A 74 -7.62 -3.38 5.48
C GLY A 74 -6.56 -2.55 6.19
N GLN A 75 -6.64 -1.21 6.08
CA GLN A 75 -5.70 -0.29 6.73
C GLN A 75 -5.64 -0.50 8.25
N ALA A 76 -6.78 -0.67 8.91
CA ALA A 76 -6.83 -0.98 10.34
C ALA A 76 -6.17 -2.33 10.67
N ALA A 77 -6.37 -3.36 9.83
CA ALA A 77 -5.71 -4.66 9.95
C ALA A 77 -4.21 -4.60 9.60
N GLY A 78 -3.78 -3.61 8.83
CA GLY A 78 -2.37 -3.37 8.47
C GLY A 78 -1.49 -3.05 9.67
N ILE A 79 -2.03 -2.38 10.69
CA ILE A 79 -1.30 -2.01 11.90
C ILE A 79 -0.74 -3.24 12.63
N PRO A 80 -1.53 -4.25 13.02
CA PRO A 80 -0.98 -5.48 13.60
C PRO A 80 -0.24 -6.34 12.57
N ALA A 81 -0.58 -6.25 11.28
CA ALA A 81 0.12 -7.02 10.23
C ALA A 81 1.58 -6.57 10.03
N ALA A 82 1.90 -5.30 10.29
CA ALA A 82 3.26 -4.77 10.23
C ALA A 82 4.26 -5.63 11.05
N VAL A 83 3.85 -6.03 12.25
CA VAL A 83 4.65 -6.86 13.17
C VAL A 83 4.92 -8.25 12.62
N LEU A 84 3.97 -8.79 11.84
CA LEU A 84 4.05 -10.16 11.33
C LEU A 84 4.87 -10.24 10.03
N LEU A 85 4.84 -9.18 9.22
CA LEU A 85 5.48 -9.16 7.91
C LEU A 85 6.95 -8.74 7.97
N GLY A 86 7.30 -7.78 8.83
CA GLY A 86 8.65 -7.20 8.89
C GLY A 86 9.19 -6.84 7.51
N ASP A 87 10.46 -7.17 7.27
CA ASP A 87 11.19 -6.93 6.01
C ASP A 87 10.51 -7.51 4.76
N ALA A 88 9.63 -8.51 4.90
CA ALA A 88 8.90 -9.09 3.77
C ALA A 88 7.72 -8.22 3.30
N SER A 89 7.31 -7.22 4.09
CA SER A 89 6.13 -6.38 3.85
C SER A 89 6.16 -5.74 2.46
N VAL A 90 7.29 -5.16 2.05
CA VAL A 90 7.49 -4.51 0.75
C VAL A 90 7.34 -5.52 -0.39
N THR A 91 7.97 -6.69 -0.26
CA THR A 91 7.91 -7.75 -1.28
C THR A 91 6.48 -8.27 -1.45
N VAL A 92 5.76 -8.49 -0.35
CA VAL A 92 4.37 -8.95 -0.35
C VAL A 92 3.44 -7.88 -0.93
N LEU A 93 3.64 -6.61 -0.59
CA LEU A 93 2.89 -5.48 -1.15
C LEU A 93 3.08 -5.40 -2.67
N LEU A 94 4.32 -5.44 -3.16
CA LEU A 94 4.63 -5.40 -4.58
C LEU A 94 4.05 -6.60 -5.34
N ALA A 95 4.19 -7.82 -4.81
CA ALA A 95 3.62 -9.01 -5.45
C ALA A 95 2.08 -8.96 -5.52
N THR A 96 1.45 -8.45 -4.46
CA THR A 96 -0.01 -8.26 -4.41
C THR A 96 -0.44 -7.16 -5.39
N GLY A 97 0.28 -6.04 -5.43
CA GLY A 97 0.05 -4.93 -6.36
C GLY A 97 0.20 -5.35 -7.82
N LEU A 98 1.24 -6.14 -8.12
CA LEU A 98 1.45 -6.74 -9.43
C LEU A 98 0.27 -7.61 -9.84
N THR A 99 -0.19 -8.48 -8.94
CA THR A 99 -1.37 -9.33 -9.18
C THR A 99 -2.60 -8.47 -9.50
N VAL A 100 -2.82 -7.40 -8.73
CA VAL A 100 -3.92 -6.45 -8.96
C VAL A 100 -3.81 -5.73 -10.32
N ALA A 101 -2.61 -5.29 -10.71
CA ALA A 101 -2.37 -4.66 -12.01
C ALA A 101 -2.59 -5.63 -13.17
N VAL A 102 -2.13 -6.89 -13.03
CA VAL A 102 -2.35 -7.95 -14.03
C VAL A 102 -3.84 -8.24 -14.18
N LEU A 103 -4.57 -8.34 -13.06
CA LEU A 103 -6.02 -8.50 -13.09
C LEU A 103 -6.66 -7.32 -13.83
N ALA A 104 -6.35 -6.08 -13.47
CA ALA A 104 -6.89 -4.88 -14.11
C ALA A 104 -6.60 -4.84 -15.62
N ALA A 105 -5.40 -5.25 -16.04
CA ALA A 105 -5.03 -5.31 -17.45
C ALA A 105 -5.82 -6.39 -18.22
N LEU A 106 -5.91 -7.61 -17.68
CA LEU A 106 -6.36 -8.78 -18.43
C LEU A 106 -7.85 -9.09 -18.30
N LEU A 107 -8.46 -8.86 -17.12
CA LEU A 107 -9.82 -9.37 -16.86
C LEU A 107 -10.89 -8.44 -17.43
N PRO A 108 -11.73 -8.87 -18.39
CA PRO A 108 -12.78 -8.04 -18.99
C PRO A 108 -13.87 -7.63 -17.99
N ARG A 109 -14.11 -8.48 -16.98
CA ARG A 109 -15.05 -8.27 -15.88
C ARG A 109 -14.42 -8.78 -14.59
N HIS A 110 -14.59 -8.03 -13.50
CA HIS A 110 -14.06 -8.40 -12.19
C HIS A 110 -15.20 -8.89 -11.30
N HIS A 111 -14.92 -9.98 -10.56
CA HIS A 111 -15.83 -10.46 -9.53
C HIS A 111 -15.74 -9.59 -8.29
N THR A 112 -16.88 -9.24 -7.68
CA THR A 112 -16.96 -8.36 -6.50
C THR A 112 -16.04 -8.80 -5.37
N ALA A 113 -16.04 -10.10 -5.04
CA ALA A 113 -15.19 -10.63 -3.98
C ALA A 113 -13.70 -10.41 -4.24
N VAL A 114 -13.25 -10.49 -5.50
CA VAL A 114 -11.84 -10.29 -5.86
C VAL A 114 -11.46 -8.82 -5.71
N ALA A 115 -12.32 -7.89 -6.16
CA ALA A 115 -12.09 -6.47 -6.01
C ALA A 115 -12.05 -6.04 -4.54
N LEU A 116 -12.99 -6.53 -3.72
CA LEU A 116 -13.02 -6.26 -2.28
C LEU A 116 -11.81 -6.86 -1.55
N LEU A 117 -11.40 -8.09 -1.90
CA LEU A 117 -10.22 -8.72 -1.32
C LEU A 117 -8.93 -7.97 -1.70
N ALA A 118 -8.78 -7.59 -2.97
CA ALA A 118 -7.66 -6.76 -3.41
C ALA A 118 -7.61 -5.42 -2.67
N THR A 119 -8.79 -4.81 -2.46
CA THR A 119 -8.93 -3.57 -1.70
C THR A 119 -8.50 -3.76 -0.24
N PHE A 120 -9.00 -4.80 0.43
CA PHE A 120 -8.57 -5.12 1.80
C PHE A 120 -7.05 -5.32 1.89
N ALA A 121 -6.53 -6.19 1.03
CA ALA A 121 -5.15 -6.63 1.08
C ALA A 121 -4.19 -5.47 0.84
N LEU A 122 -4.40 -4.66 -0.21
CA LEU A 122 -3.53 -3.53 -0.49
C LEU A 122 -3.71 -2.38 0.51
N GLY A 123 -4.91 -2.18 1.07
CA GLY A 123 -5.10 -1.22 2.16
C GLY A 123 -4.27 -1.59 3.40
N GLY A 124 -4.29 -2.87 3.78
CA GLY A 124 -3.52 -3.35 4.93
C GLY A 124 -2.02 -3.40 4.67
N LEU A 125 -1.60 -3.91 3.52
CA LEU A 125 -0.19 -4.02 3.16
C LEU A 125 0.48 -2.65 3.01
N ALA A 126 -0.23 -1.64 2.49
CA ALA A 126 0.30 -0.28 2.39
C ALA A 126 0.56 0.35 3.77
N VAL A 127 -0.33 0.12 4.74
CA VAL A 127 -0.09 0.54 6.14
C VAL A 127 1.04 -0.27 6.75
N ALA A 128 1.08 -1.58 6.53
CA ALA A 128 2.13 -2.44 7.07
C ALA A 128 3.52 -2.02 6.59
N VAL A 129 3.67 -1.67 5.31
CA VAL A 129 4.92 -1.16 4.74
C VAL A 129 5.27 0.23 5.28
N ALA A 130 4.30 1.13 5.42
CA ALA A 130 4.55 2.45 5.99
C ALA A 130 4.97 2.41 7.48
N LEU A 131 4.73 1.29 8.15
CA LEU A 131 5.10 1.01 9.53
C LEU A 131 6.36 0.14 9.66
N ASP A 132 6.95 -0.27 8.54
CA ASP A 132 8.10 -1.16 8.57
C ASP A 132 9.28 -0.52 9.32
N GLY A 133 9.96 -1.32 10.13
CA GLY A 133 11.04 -0.85 11.00
C GLY A 133 10.63 -0.07 12.26
N HIS A 134 9.33 0.06 12.57
CA HIS A 134 8.83 0.76 13.76
C HIS A 134 7.94 -0.12 14.65
N GLY A 135 8.03 0.07 15.97
CA GLY A 135 7.09 -0.51 16.91
C GLY A 135 5.69 0.10 16.78
N ILE A 136 4.65 -0.71 17.04
CA ILE A 136 3.21 -0.36 16.85
C ILE A 136 2.80 0.94 17.58
N TRP A 137 3.52 1.30 18.65
CA TRP A 137 3.23 2.46 19.51
C TRP A 137 4.39 3.46 19.59
N GLU A 138 5.41 3.30 18.74
CA GLU A 138 6.56 4.21 18.70
C GLU A 138 6.24 5.46 17.89
N LEU A 139 5.31 5.36 16.95
CA LEU A 139 4.95 6.43 16.04
C LEU A 139 3.80 7.29 16.60
N PRO A 140 3.89 8.63 16.49
CA PRO A 140 2.80 9.51 16.87
C PRO A 140 1.50 9.22 16.08
N PRO A 141 0.31 9.33 16.70
CA PRO A 141 -0.96 9.15 15.98
C PRO A 141 -1.15 10.10 14.79
N ALA A 142 -0.54 11.29 14.83
CA ALA A 142 -0.59 12.25 13.73
C ALA A 142 0.19 11.75 12.50
N PHE A 143 1.29 11.01 12.68
CA PHE A 143 2.01 10.36 11.59
C PHE A 143 1.13 9.32 10.89
N LEU A 144 0.46 8.45 11.68
CA LEU A 144 -0.48 7.45 11.17
C LEU A 144 -1.61 8.09 10.36
N LEU A 145 -2.13 9.24 10.83
CA LEU A 145 -3.12 10.00 10.08
C LEU A 145 -2.58 10.44 8.72
N GLY A 146 -1.35 10.94 8.66
CA GLY A 146 -0.66 11.28 7.41
C GLY A 146 -0.58 10.10 6.44
N VAL A 147 -0.13 8.94 6.92
CA VAL A 147 -0.06 7.69 6.15
C VAL A 147 -1.43 7.30 5.60
N VAL A 148 -2.44 7.23 6.46
CA VAL A 148 -3.81 6.87 6.09
C VAL A 148 -4.35 7.84 5.03
N VAL A 149 -4.18 9.15 5.23
CA VAL A 149 -4.63 10.17 4.27
C VAL A 149 -3.93 10.00 2.93
N ALA A 150 -2.62 9.81 2.90
CA ALA A 150 -1.87 9.66 1.66
C ALA A 150 -2.21 8.37 0.89
N ILE A 151 -2.40 7.25 1.60
CA ILE A 151 -2.86 5.97 1.01
C ILE A 151 -4.24 6.15 0.35
N ASN A 152 -5.17 6.80 1.06
CA ASN A 152 -6.51 7.08 0.54
C ASN A 152 -6.46 8.06 -0.64
N LEU A 153 -5.67 9.13 -0.55
CA LEU A 153 -5.56 10.13 -1.61
C LEU A 153 -4.95 9.55 -2.89
N THR A 154 -3.92 8.73 -2.77
CA THR A 154 -3.27 8.07 -3.92
C THR A 154 -4.27 7.15 -4.64
N THR A 155 -4.95 6.29 -3.89
CA THR A 155 -5.89 5.31 -4.44
C THR A 155 -7.12 5.98 -5.02
N ALA A 156 -7.73 6.91 -4.26
CA ALA A 156 -8.89 7.67 -4.69
C ALA A 156 -8.56 8.56 -5.90
N GLY A 157 -7.39 9.19 -5.92
CA GLY A 157 -6.93 10.01 -7.03
C GLY A 157 -6.85 9.21 -8.32
N ALA A 158 -6.19 8.06 -8.30
CA ALA A 158 -6.14 7.16 -9.46
C ALA A 158 -7.54 6.69 -9.89
N ALA A 159 -8.38 6.30 -8.93
CA ALA A 159 -9.74 5.86 -9.21
C ALA A 159 -10.59 6.99 -9.83
N VAL A 160 -10.49 8.22 -9.32
CA VAL A 160 -11.22 9.39 -9.84
C VAL A 160 -10.76 9.71 -11.25
N ILE A 161 -9.45 9.78 -11.51
CA ILE A 161 -8.92 10.08 -12.85
C ILE A 161 -9.43 9.02 -13.85
N ALA A 162 -9.33 7.73 -13.50
CA ALA A 162 -9.80 6.65 -14.36
C ALA A 162 -11.33 6.65 -14.52
N GLY A 163 -12.06 6.86 -13.42
CA GLY A 163 -13.51 6.87 -13.39
C GLY A 163 -14.11 8.03 -14.19
N VAL A 164 -13.52 9.22 -14.08
CA VAL A 164 -13.92 10.40 -14.87
C VAL A 164 -13.63 10.16 -16.35
N ALA A 165 -12.45 9.66 -16.71
CA ALA A 165 -12.15 9.36 -18.10
C ALA A 165 -13.13 8.32 -18.70
N LEU A 166 -13.51 7.31 -17.91
CA LEU A 166 -14.49 6.28 -18.29
C LEU A 166 -15.94 6.80 -18.33
N SER A 167 -16.29 7.83 -17.56
CA SER A 167 -17.63 8.42 -17.59
C SER A 167 -17.81 9.42 -18.73
N LEU A 168 -16.72 10.10 -19.13
CA LEU A 168 -16.71 11.06 -20.24
C LEU A 168 -16.80 10.39 -21.61
N SER A 169 -16.47 9.09 -21.73
CA SER A 169 -16.49 8.37 -23.01
C SER A 169 -17.10 6.98 -22.87
N THR A 170 -18.15 6.73 -23.65
CA THR A 170 -18.75 5.39 -23.79
C THR A 170 -17.96 4.49 -24.76
N ALA A 171 -16.91 5.01 -25.40
CA ALA A 171 -16.15 4.28 -26.39
C ALA A 171 -15.37 3.12 -25.75
N PHE A 172 -15.40 1.94 -26.39
CA PHE A 172 -14.73 0.75 -25.88
C PHE A 172 -13.22 0.95 -25.71
N TRP A 173 -12.59 1.81 -26.53
CA TRP A 173 -11.16 2.09 -26.48
C TRP A 173 -10.74 2.73 -25.15
N MET A 174 -11.64 3.44 -24.45
CA MET A 174 -11.29 4.09 -23.19
C MET A 174 -10.93 3.05 -22.12
N ARG A 175 -11.66 1.93 -22.09
CA ARG A 175 -11.33 0.79 -21.23
C ARG A 175 -10.01 0.15 -21.63
N VAL A 176 -9.69 0.10 -22.92
CA VAL A 176 -8.41 -0.43 -23.41
C VAL A 176 -7.24 0.44 -22.94
N VAL A 177 -7.36 1.78 -23.01
CA VAL A 177 -6.31 2.69 -22.53
C VAL A 177 -5.98 2.44 -21.05
N TRP A 178 -6.99 2.30 -20.20
CA TRP A 178 -6.77 2.02 -18.77
C TRP A 178 -6.21 0.62 -18.49
N ARG A 179 -6.53 -0.38 -19.34
CA ARG A 179 -5.87 -1.69 -19.29
C ARG A 179 -4.39 -1.61 -19.69
N VAL A 180 -4.07 -0.81 -20.70
CA VAL A 180 -2.69 -0.55 -21.10
C VAL A 180 -1.93 0.16 -19.97
N ALA A 181 -2.53 1.18 -19.34
CA ALA A 181 -1.96 1.82 -18.17
C ALA A 181 -1.68 0.82 -17.02
N ALA A 182 -2.64 -0.06 -16.72
CA ALA A 182 -2.46 -1.13 -15.74
C ALA A 182 -1.31 -2.08 -16.12
N SER A 183 -1.15 -2.42 -17.40
CA SER A 183 -0.03 -3.26 -17.85
C SER A 183 1.34 -2.61 -17.67
N TRP A 184 1.43 -1.28 -17.79
CA TRP A 184 2.66 -0.53 -17.52
C TRP A 184 2.98 -0.52 -16.03
N LEU A 185 1.97 -0.35 -15.17
CA LEU A 185 2.14 -0.49 -13.72
C LEU A 185 2.65 -1.89 -13.36
N ALA A 186 2.08 -2.94 -13.96
CA ALA A 186 2.54 -4.31 -13.79
C ALA A 186 4.00 -4.50 -14.23
N ALA A 187 4.39 -3.95 -15.38
CA ALA A 187 5.75 -4.03 -15.88
C ALA A 187 6.75 -3.34 -14.93
N THR A 188 6.44 -2.12 -14.46
CA THR A 188 7.30 -1.39 -13.51
C THR A 188 7.43 -2.14 -12.19
N MET A 189 6.33 -2.65 -11.62
CA MET A 189 6.38 -3.44 -10.40
C MET A 189 7.16 -4.75 -10.58
N THR A 190 7.09 -5.38 -11.75
CA THR A 190 7.89 -6.57 -12.07
C THR A 190 9.39 -6.25 -12.05
N LEU A 191 9.80 -5.11 -12.62
CA LEU A 191 11.18 -4.66 -12.59
C LEU A 191 11.65 -4.39 -11.15
N ILE A 192 10.86 -3.65 -10.37
CA ILE A 192 11.19 -3.38 -8.96
C ILE A 192 11.33 -4.70 -8.20
N LEU A 193 10.34 -5.60 -8.32
CA LEU A 193 10.32 -6.89 -7.64
C LEU A 193 11.52 -7.77 -8.01
N ALA A 194 11.94 -7.78 -9.28
CA ALA A 194 13.11 -8.52 -9.73
C ALA A 194 14.39 -8.08 -9.00
N PHE A 195 14.57 -6.77 -8.80
CA PHE A 195 15.70 -6.22 -8.05
C PHE A 195 15.55 -6.37 -6.53
N THR A 196 14.33 -6.44 -6.00
CA THR A 196 14.14 -6.65 -4.55
C THR A 196 14.44 -8.09 -4.15
N VAL A 197 14.10 -9.07 -5.00
CA VAL A 197 14.28 -10.51 -4.69
C VAL A 197 15.68 -11.03 -5.04
N THR A 198 16.42 -10.34 -5.90
CA THR A 198 17.78 -10.72 -6.30
C THR A 198 18.80 -9.75 -5.67
N PRO A 199 19.23 -9.97 -4.41
CA PRO A 199 20.30 -9.17 -3.84
C PRO A 199 21.59 -9.42 -4.65
N GLY A 200 22.12 -8.35 -5.23
CA GLY A 200 23.42 -8.35 -5.92
C GLY A 200 24.60 -8.36 -4.95
#